data_AF-A0A6T6NKP7-F1
#
_entry.id   AF-A0A6T6NKP7-F1
#
_cell.length_a   1.000
_cell.length_b   1.000
_cell.length_c   1.000
_cell.angle_alpha   90.00
_cell.angle_beta   90.00
_cell.angle_gamma   90.00
#
_symmetry.space_group_name_H-M   'P 1'
#
loop_
_entity.id
_entity.type
_entity.pdbx_description
1 polymer ?
#
loop_
_entity_poly.entity_id
_entity_poly.type
_entity_poly.pdbx_seq_one_letter_code
_entity_poly.pdbx_strand_id
1 'polypeptide(L)'
;LTRGSQYRVESMLVRLCHQRDFILLAATREQVFKQQAVECLPLVMEPKSRYYTDPVVVLDFQSLYPSMIIAHNLCFSTMMGSLRNVRAWDQARKLGVVNGYVPPEAVVLQNRGASSSEWEVFVGTNGEAFCTSDVRRGVLPQLLKEILDSRVMVKQAMKEVAKMKGDNTSLLRRLNARQFALKMIANVTYGYTTASFSGRMPCAGLADTIVQCSRDALEKSAHLVAEKWAHVNAQVVYGDTDSLFVLLPGSTRDQAHVIGQEIADQVSQEFPAPIKLQMEKVYHPCMLLTKKRYVGYMYETRDQVSPIFDAKGIETVRRDTCDGVRKILERALRTLFLTNDISRVRKYVERQWKRIIAEKISLSEFIFRQEVRLGAYKPGHLPPAAIVATRAMQADPRAVPK
;
A
#
# COMPACT_ATOMS: atom_id res chain seq x y z
N LEU A 1 -16.54 8.42 -16.06
CA LEU A 1 -16.87 7.38 -15.05
C LEU A 1 -16.88 5.96 -15.62
N THR A 2 -17.00 5.80 -16.94
CA THR A 2 -17.27 4.52 -17.63
C THR A 2 -16.04 3.66 -17.98
N ARG A 3 -14.82 4.08 -17.61
CA ARG A 3 -13.57 3.40 -17.96
C ARG A 3 -12.71 3.15 -16.72
N GLY A 4 -11.99 2.03 -16.72
CA GLY A 4 -11.12 1.59 -15.63
C GLY A 4 -9.78 2.33 -15.53
N SER A 5 -8.96 1.91 -14.56
CA SER A 5 -7.67 2.52 -14.24
C SER A 5 -6.63 2.39 -15.36
N GLN A 6 -6.56 1.23 -16.03
CA GLN A 6 -5.60 0.98 -17.13
C GLN A 6 -5.69 2.05 -18.24
N TYR A 7 -6.91 2.44 -18.62
CA TYR A 7 -7.13 3.48 -19.64
C TYR A 7 -6.46 4.81 -19.27
N ARG A 8 -6.46 5.19 -17.99
CA ARG A 8 -5.84 6.44 -17.53
C ARG A 8 -4.32 6.35 -17.68
N VAL A 9 -3.73 5.24 -17.25
CA VAL A 9 -2.27 5.01 -17.34
C VAL A 9 -1.84 4.98 -18.81
N GLU A 10 -2.50 4.19 -19.65
CA GLU A 10 -2.23 4.11 -21.08
C GLU A 10 -2.32 5.46 -21.77
N SER A 11 -3.36 6.25 -21.46
CA SER A 11 -3.53 7.56 -22.08
C SER A 11 -2.33 8.48 -21.80
N MET A 12 -1.77 8.44 -20.59
CA MET A 12 -0.56 9.20 -20.25
C MET A 12 0.70 8.59 -20.88
N LEU A 13 0.82 7.26 -20.83
CA LEU A 13 1.96 6.52 -21.38
C LEU A 13 2.10 6.73 -22.90
N VAL A 14 1.00 6.64 -23.66
CA VAL A 14 0.98 6.85 -25.11
C VAL A 14 1.47 8.26 -25.47
N ARG A 15 1.06 9.29 -24.72
CA ARG A 15 1.51 10.67 -24.99
C ARG A 15 3.01 10.84 -24.77
N LEU A 16 3.53 10.31 -23.66
CA LEU A 16 4.97 10.38 -23.35
C LEU A 16 5.81 9.54 -24.32
N CYS A 17 5.33 8.36 -24.70
CA CYS A 17 5.98 7.53 -25.70
C CYS A 17 6.01 8.22 -27.07
N HIS A 18 4.91 8.84 -27.50
CA HIS A 18 4.84 9.54 -28.78
C HIS A 18 5.84 10.70 -28.87
N GLN A 19 6.05 11.45 -27.78
CA GLN A 19 7.05 12.53 -27.71
C GLN A 19 8.50 12.05 -27.80
N ARG A 20 8.74 10.75 -27.66
CA ARG A 20 10.06 10.13 -27.58
C ARG A 20 10.25 9.02 -28.63
N ASP A 21 9.41 9.03 -29.67
CA ASP A 21 9.45 8.06 -30.77
C ASP A 21 9.39 6.59 -30.33
N PHE A 22 8.71 6.30 -29.21
CA PHE A 22 8.43 4.95 -28.77
C PHE A 22 7.14 4.40 -29.40
N ILE A 23 7.20 3.13 -29.79
CA ILE A 23 6.03 2.34 -30.19
C ILE A 23 5.62 1.45 -29.01
N LEU A 24 4.36 1.54 -28.59
CA LEU A 24 3.83 0.68 -27.54
C LEU A 24 3.50 -0.71 -28.09
N LEU A 25 3.73 -1.72 -27.26
CA LEU A 25 3.31 -3.08 -27.54
C LEU A 25 1.81 -3.24 -27.22
N ALA A 26 1.08 -3.86 -28.14
CA ALA A 26 -0.29 -4.32 -27.91
C ALA A 26 -0.32 -5.83 -27.71
N ALA A 27 -0.38 -6.29 -26.45
CA ALA A 27 -0.40 -7.71 -26.15
C ALA A 27 -1.79 -8.32 -26.42
N THR A 28 -1.82 -9.49 -27.07
CA THR A 28 -3.03 -10.30 -27.20
C THR A 28 -3.38 -10.97 -25.86
N ARG A 29 -4.64 -11.37 -25.68
CA ARG A 29 -5.07 -12.11 -24.47
C ARG A 29 -4.29 -13.41 -24.28
N GLU A 30 -3.95 -14.08 -25.38
CA GLU A 30 -3.17 -15.31 -25.33
C GLU A 30 -1.72 -15.07 -24.86
N GLN A 31 -1.08 -14.00 -25.35
CA GLN A 31 0.26 -13.61 -24.88
C GLN A 31 0.26 -13.24 -23.40
N VAL A 32 -0.76 -12.51 -22.94
CA VAL A 32 -0.95 -12.15 -21.53
C VAL A 32 -1.15 -13.39 -20.67
N PHE A 33 -1.96 -14.35 -21.11
CA PHE A 33 -2.19 -15.60 -20.39
C PHE A 33 -0.94 -16.48 -20.33
N LYS A 34 -0.16 -16.53 -21.42
CA LYS A 34 1.07 -17.32 -21.51
C LYS A 34 2.27 -16.68 -20.82
N GLN A 35 2.19 -15.45 -20.33
CA GLN A 35 3.31 -14.77 -19.67
C GLN A 35 3.72 -15.50 -18.38
N GLN A 36 4.92 -15.23 -17.87
CA GLN A 36 5.35 -15.78 -16.58
C GLN A 36 4.45 -15.28 -15.44
N ALA A 37 4.21 -16.13 -14.45
CA ALA A 37 3.50 -15.71 -13.25
C ALA A 37 4.37 -14.70 -12.48
N VAL A 38 3.71 -13.76 -11.79
CA VAL A 38 4.36 -12.87 -10.82
C VAL A 38 4.69 -13.71 -9.58
N GLU A 39 5.95 -13.76 -9.18
CA GLU A 39 6.44 -14.61 -8.10
C GLU A 39 6.69 -13.84 -6.80
N CYS A 40 7.04 -12.55 -6.91
CA CYS A 40 7.38 -11.73 -5.75
C CYS A 40 6.12 -11.24 -5.03
N LEU A 41 6.03 -11.56 -3.74
CA LEU A 41 4.97 -11.09 -2.86
C LEU A 41 5.46 -9.93 -1.98
N PRO A 42 4.60 -8.93 -1.71
CA PRO A 42 4.92 -7.87 -0.76
C PRO A 42 5.15 -8.42 0.64
N LEU A 43 6.07 -7.80 1.38
CA LEU A 43 6.36 -8.20 2.76
C LEU A 43 5.29 -7.68 3.72
N VAL A 44 4.65 -8.59 4.45
CA VAL A 44 3.86 -8.29 5.63
C VAL A 44 4.43 -9.11 6.78
N MET A 45 5.10 -8.45 7.71
CA MET A 45 5.70 -9.09 8.88
C MET A 45 4.60 -9.60 9.82
N GLU A 46 4.86 -10.66 10.57
CA GLU A 46 3.93 -11.08 11.61
C GLU A 46 3.95 -10.07 12.76
N PRO A 47 2.80 -9.52 13.18
CA PRO A 47 2.76 -8.63 14.33
C PRO A 47 3.04 -9.40 15.61
N LYS A 48 3.89 -8.84 16.47
CA LYS A 48 3.99 -9.27 17.87
C LYS A 48 2.66 -8.92 18.55
N SER A 49 1.76 -9.90 18.63
CA SER A 49 0.36 -9.65 18.97
C SER A 49 0.20 -9.45 20.47
N ARG A 50 -0.10 -8.22 20.89
CA ARG A 50 -0.32 -7.84 22.30
C ARG A 50 -0.92 -6.44 22.40
N TYR A 51 -1.27 -6.08 23.62
CA TYR A 51 -1.53 -4.71 24.02
C TYR A 51 -0.21 -4.01 24.39
N TYR A 52 -0.02 -2.80 23.87
CA TYR A 52 1.16 -1.96 24.05
C TYR A 52 0.76 -0.70 24.82
N THR A 53 1.29 -0.59 26.03
CA THR A 53 1.16 0.61 26.86
C THR A 53 2.23 1.64 26.52
N ASP A 54 3.41 1.22 26.04
CA ASP A 54 4.47 2.11 25.58
C ASP A 54 4.20 2.62 24.16
N PRO A 55 4.78 3.77 23.76
CA PRO A 55 4.64 4.31 22.42
C PRO A 55 5.14 3.37 21.31
N VAL A 56 4.34 3.24 20.26
CA VAL A 56 4.72 2.58 19.00
C VAL A 56 4.74 3.63 17.89
N VAL A 57 5.94 3.95 17.39
CA VAL A 57 6.14 4.85 16.26
C VAL A 57 5.76 4.13 14.97
N VAL A 58 4.98 4.80 14.12
CA VAL A 58 4.66 4.31 12.78
C VAL A 58 5.41 5.14 11.76
N LEU A 59 6.28 4.47 11.01
CA LEU A 59 7.06 5.00 9.91
C LEU A 59 6.49 4.46 8.60
N ASP A 60 6.36 5.28 7.57
CA ASP A 60 5.77 4.90 6.29
C ASP A 60 6.58 5.45 5.10
N PHE A 61 6.84 4.61 4.11
CA PHE A 61 7.54 5.03 2.89
C PHE A 61 6.64 5.88 2.00
N GLN A 62 7.16 7.02 1.55
CA GLN A 62 6.41 7.89 0.67
C GLN A 62 6.29 7.32 -0.75
N SER A 63 5.10 6.82 -1.08
CA SER A 63 4.82 6.31 -2.43
C SER A 63 5.83 5.23 -2.84
N LEU A 64 5.99 4.20 -1.99
CA LEU A 64 7.09 3.22 -2.08
C LEU A 64 7.33 2.68 -3.49
N TYR A 65 6.33 2.07 -4.13
CA TYR A 65 6.50 1.49 -5.47
C TYR A 65 6.85 2.54 -6.54
N PRO A 66 6.14 3.68 -6.65
CA PRO A 66 6.58 4.78 -7.51
C PRO A 66 8.03 5.22 -7.27
N SER A 67 8.45 5.33 -6.01
CA SER A 67 9.80 5.76 -5.66
C SER A 67 10.86 4.73 -6.08
N MET A 68 10.59 3.43 -5.95
CA MET A 68 11.46 2.36 -6.46
C MET A 68 11.60 2.42 -7.98
N ILE A 69 10.49 2.64 -8.69
CA ILE A 69 10.49 2.80 -10.14
C ILE A 69 11.39 3.96 -10.56
N ILE A 70 11.29 5.11 -9.88
CA ILE A 70 12.09 6.30 -10.20
C ILE A 70 13.56 6.08 -9.85
N ALA A 71 13.86 5.63 -8.63
CA ALA A 71 15.21 5.52 -8.10
C ALA A 71 16.06 4.51 -8.89
N HIS A 72 15.48 3.38 -9.29
CA HIS A 72 16.18 2.32 -10.02
C HIS A 72 15.89 2.32 -11.53
N ASN A 73 15.27 3.39 -12.05
CA ASN A 73 14.95 3.56 -13.48
C ASN A 73 14.17 2.37 -14.09
N LEU A 74 13.24 1.78 -13.34
CA LEU A 74 12.54 0.55 -13.71
C LEU A 74 11.44 0.83 -14.75
N CYS A 75 11.61 0.36 -15.99
CA CYS A 75 10.65 0.63 -17.05
C CYS A 75 10.67 -0.45 -18.13
N PHE A 76 9.57 -0.58 -18.88
CA PHE A 76 9.54 -1.37 -20.12
C PHE A 76 10.67 -1.01 -21.09
N SER A 77 11.01 0.29 -21.20
CA SER A 77 12.00 0.81 -22.15
C SER A 77 13.45 0.73 -21.66
N THR A 78 13.67 0.31 -20.42
CA THR A 78 15.00 0.20 -19.79
C THR A 78 15.32 -1.24 -19.38
N MET A 79 14.33 -2.13 -19.39
CA MET A 79 14.50 -3.56 -19.14
C MET A 79 15.34 -4.19 -20.26
N MET A 80 16.39 -4.91 -19.87
CA MET A 80 17.34 -5.54 -20.79
C MET A 80 17.29 -7.07 -20.76
N GLY A 81 16.46 -7.64 -19.88
CA GLY A 81 16.19 -9.09 -19.80
C GLY A 81 16.66 -9.74 -18.50
N SER A 82 16.41 -11.05 -18.40
CA SER A 82 16.71 -11.83 -17.21
C SER A 82 18.09 -12.49 -17.30
N LEU A 83 18.81 -12.46 -16.17
CA LEU A 83 20.05 -13.20 -15.94
C LEU A 83 19.78 -14.63 -15.42
N ARG A 84 18.53 -14.96 -15.06
CA ARG A 84 18.16 -16.30 -14.58
C ARG A 84 17.96 -17.26 -15.76
N ASN A 85 18.30 -18.54 -15.56
CA ASN A 85 18.10 -19.65 -16.51
C ASN A 85 18.82 -19.54 -17.87
N VAL A 86 20.07 -19.08 -17.89
CA VAL A 86 20.84 -19.03 -19.13
C VAL A 86 21.63 -20.32 -19.35
N ARG A 87 20.96 -21.37 -19.86
CA ARG A 87 21.65 -22.61 -20.28
C ARG A 87 22.28 -22.52 -21.69
N ALA A 88 21.77 -21.62 -22.54
CA ALA A 88 22.37 -21.28 -23.83
C ALA A 88 22.04 -19.80 -24.15
N TRP A 89 23.08 -18.95 -24.28
CA TRP A 89 22.92 -17.50 -24.49
C TRP A 89 22.31 -17.15 -25.86
N ASP A 90 22.33 -18.11 -26.80
CA ASP A 90 21.93 -17.97 -28.20
C ASP A 90 20.45 -18.32 -28.45
N GLN A 91 19.70 -18.67 -27.40
CA GLN A 91 18.28 -19.01 -27.52
C GLN A 91 17.38 -17.79 -27.30
N ALA A 92 16.36 -17.68 -28.16
CA ALA A 92 15.23 -16.75 -28.06
C ALA A 92 14.69 -16.64 -26.62
N ARG A 93 14.80 -15.46 -25.99
CA ARG A 93 14.30 -15.24 -24.63
C ARG A 93 12.92 -14.61 -24.62
N LYS A 94 12.30 -14.68 -23.45
CA LYS A 94 11.05 -14.00 -23.18
C LYS A 94 11.32 -12.72 -22.38
N LEU A 95 10.75 -11.61 -22.83
CA LEU A 95 10.74 -10.33 -22.13
C LEU A 95 9.29 -9.91 -21.92
N GLY A 96 8.76 -10.17 -20.71
CA GLY A 96 7.34 -10.03 -20.43
C GLY A 96 6.49 -10.93 -21.34
N VAL A 97 5.76 -10.32 -22.29
CA VAL A 97 4.92 -11.02 -23.28
C VAL A 97 5.61 -11.24 -24.63
N VAL A 98 6.79 -10.65 -24.85
CA VAL A 98 7.55 -10.75 -26.10
C VAL A 98 8.40 -12.01 -26.07
N ASN A 99 8.33 -12.84 -27.11
CA ASN A 99 9.20 -14.00 -27.32
C ASN A 99 10.28 -13.66 -28.35
N GLY A 100 11.42 -14.35 -28.32
CA GLY A 100 12.50 -14.08 -29.28
C GLY A 100 13.34 -12.85 -28.97
N TYR A 101 13.26 -12.32 -27.75
CA TYR A 101 14.06 -11.17 -27.34
C TYR A 101 15.53 -11.58 -27.23
N VAL A 102 16.40 -10.80 -27.88
CA VAL A 102 17.85 -10.94 -27.80
C VAL A 102 18.39 -9.87 -26.84
N PRO A 103 18.89 -10.25 -25.66
CA PRO A 103 19.47 -9.30 -24.70
C PRO A 103 20.74 -8.61 -25.26
N PRO A 104 20.98 -7.34 -24.90
CA PRO A 104 22.21 -6.63 -25.28
C PRO A 104 23.48 -7.26 -24.71
N GLU A 105 24.64 -7.00 -25.34
CA GLU A 105 25.94 -7.52 -24.92
C GLU A 105 26.28 -7.18 -23.45
N ALA A 106 25.91 -5.99 -22.97
CA ALA A 106 26.11 -5.60 -21.58
C ALA A 106 25.49 -6.60 -20.58
N VAL A 107 24.32 -7.17 -20.90
CA VAL A 107 23.68 -8.20 -20.05
C VAL A 107 24.42 -9.54 -20.17
N VAL A 108 24.98 -9.85 -21.36
CA VAL A 108 25.84 -11.03 -21.58
C VAL A 108 27.04 -10.98 -20.66
N LEU A 109 27.73 -9.84 -20.66
CA LEU A 109 28.93 -9.62 -19.87
C LEU A 109 28.62 -9.69 -18.38
N GLN A 110 27.57 -8.99 -17.93
CA GLN A 110 27.17 -8.98 -16.52
C GLN A 110 26.90 -10.40 -15.99
N ASN A 111 26.27 -11.24 -16.80
CA ASN A 111 26.03 -12.65 -16.45
C ASN A 111 27.31 -13.48 -16.32
N ARG A 112 28.36 -13.12 -17.06
CA ARG A 112 29.67 -13.77 -17.01
C ARG A 112 30.57 -13.22 -15.90
N GLY A 113 30.05 -12.34 -15.05
CA GLY A 113 30.81 -11.67 -13.99
C GLY A 113 31.74 -10.57 -14.53
N ALA A 114 31.55 -10.12 -15.77
CA ALA A 114 32.31 -9.03 -16.37
C ALA A 114 31.42 -7.78 -16.48
N SER A 115 31.98 -6.59 -16.26
CA SER A 115 31.27 -5.34 -16.53
C SER A 115 31.50 -4.91 -17.97
N SER A 116 30.46 -4.34 -18.60
CA SER A 116 30.66 -3.56 -19.83
C SER A 116 31.32 -2.23 -19.44
N SER A 117 32.34 -1.80 -20.20
CA SER A 117 32.91 -0.45 -20.07
C SER A 117 31.97 0.64 -20.61
N GLU A 118 30.98 0.27 -21.42
CA GLU A 118 30.10 1.22 -22.08
C GLU A 118 28.82 1.46 -21.28
N TRP A 119 28.19 0.40 -20.74
CA TRP A 119 26.84 0.51 -20.16
C TRP A 119 26.80 0.01 -18.71
N GLU A 120 26.35 0.87 -17.81
CA GLU A 120 26.05 0.51 -16.43
C GLU A 120 24.66 -0.15 -16.33
N VAL A 121 24.58 -1.21 -15.51
CA VAL A 121 23.39 -2.06 -15.39
C VAL A 121 22.95 -2.17 -13.93
N PHE A 122 21.69 -1.87 -13.68
CA PHE A 122 21.02 -2.24 -12.43
C PHE A 122 20.47 -3.66 -12.55
N VAL A 123 20.80 -4.52 -11.59
CA VAL A 123 20.28 -5.88 -11.51
C VAL A 123 19.44 -6.01 -10.25
N GLY A 124 18.15 -6.29 -10.41
CA GLY A 124 17.29 -6.57 -9.26
C GLY A 124 17.65 -7.91 -8.61
N THR A 125 17.31 -8.10 -7.34
CA THR A 125 17.50 -9.37 -6.62
C THR A 125 16.79 -10.55 -7.31
N ASN A 126 15.75 -10.25 -8.11
CA ASN A 126 15.07 -11.22 -8.97
C ASN A 126 15.84 -11.59 -10.26
N GLY A 127 17.03 -11.03 -10.49
CA GLY A 127 17.89 -11.30 -11.64
C GLY A 127 17.48 -10.57 -12.93
N GLU A 128 16.46 -9.71 -12.90
CA GLU A 128 16.10 -8.87 -14.04
C GLU A 128 17.04 -7.66 -14.13
N ALA A 129 17.55 -7.41 -15.33
CA ALA A 129 18.50 -6.34 -15.61
C ALA A 129 17.83 -5.13 -16.27
N PHE A 130 18.26 -3.94 -15.87
CA PHE A 130 17.78 -2.64 -16.36
C PHE A 130 18.97 -1.71 -16.64
N CYS A 131 18.91 -0.89 -17.69
CA CYS A 131 19.93 0.13 -17.92
C CYS A 131 19.74 1.33 -16.96
N THR A 132 20.83 1.97 -16.55
CA THR A 132 20.76 3.16 -15.70
C THR A 132 20.20 4.38 -16.44
N SER A 133 19.83 5.42 -15.68
CA SER A 133 19.23 6.64 -16.22
C SER A 133 20.17 7.44 -17.14
N ASP A 134 21.48 7.22 -17.02
CA ASP A 134 22.51 7.90 -17.80
C ASP A 134 22.57 7.36 -19.23
N VAL A 135 22.29 6.06 -19.40
CA VAL A 135 22.13 5.43 -20.71
C VAL A 135 20.77 5.79 -21.32
N ARG A 136 19.69 5.61 -20.55
CA ARG A 136 18.33 5.90 -21.02
C ARG A 136 17.39 6.15 -19.85
N ARG A 137 16.73 7.31 -19.85
CA ARG A 137 15.65 7.60 -18.89
C ARG A 137 14.36 6.89 -19.28
N GLY A 138 13.88 6.00 -18.42
CA GLY A 138 12.64 5.27 -18.62
C GLY A 138 11.40 6.17 -18.69
N VAL A 139 10.37 5.73 -19.42
CA VAL A 139 9.09 6.44 -19.55
C VAL A 139 8.28 6.40 -18.25
N LEU A 140 8.22 5.26 -17.56
CA LEU A 140 7.52 5.12 -16.27
C LEU A 140 8.16 5.98 -15.16
N PRO A 141 9.50 5.98 -14.96
CA PRO A 141 10.16 6.91 -14.06
C PRO A 141 9.78 8.37 -14.30
N GLN A 142 9.79 8.83 -15.54
CA GLN A 142 9.40 10.20 -15.86
C GLN A 142 7.92 10.47 -15.54
N LEU A 143 7.01 9.60 -16.00
CA LEU A 143 5.58 9.73 -15.75
C LEU A 143 5.28 9.85 -14.25
N LEU A 144 5.89 8.97 -13.46
CA LEU A 144 5.68 8.94 -12.01
C LEU A 144 6.31 10.15 -11.34
N LYS A 145 7.49 10.60 -11.77
CA LYS A 145 8.11 11.83 -11.28
C LYS A 145 7.17 13.02 -11.45
N GLU A 146 6.63 13.23 -12.65
CA GLU A 146 5.69 14.33 -12.93
C GLU A 146 4.41 14.25 -12.07
N ILE A 147 3.87 13.05 -11.85
CA ILE A 147 2.69 12.82 -11.00
C ILE A 147 3.02 13.12 -9.52
N LEU A 148 4.16 12.65 -9.03
CA LEU A 148 4.58 12.85 -7.65
C LEU A 148 4.92 14.32 -7.38
N ASP A 149 5.65 14.98 -8.27
CA ASP A 149 5.97 16.42 -8.17
C ASP A 149 4.67 17.25 -8.14
N SER A 150 3.74 16.96 -9.05
CA SER A 150 2.40 17.58 -9.06
C SER A 150 1.66 17.34 -7.74
N ARG A 151 1.80 16.15 -7.15
CA ARG A 151 1.15 15.82 -5.88
C ARG A 151 1.79 16.60 -4.72
N VAL A 152 3.11 16.75 -4.72
CA VAL A 152 3.83 17.58 -3.74
C VAL A 152 3.34 19.03 -3.82
N MET A 153 3.24 19.60 -5.02
CA MET A 153 2.70 20.94 -5.23
C MET A 153 1.28 21.10 -4.68
N VAL A 154 0.38 20.14 -4.95
CA VAL A 154 -0.99 20.17 -4.42
C VAL A 154 -1.00 20.08 -2.89
N LYS A 155 -0.17 19.22 -2.28
CA LYS A 155 -0.06 19.13 -0.82
C LYS A 155 0.50 20.41 -0.20
N GLN A 156 1.43 21.07 -0.86
CA GLN A 156 1.97 22.35 -0.41
C GLN A 156 0.90 23.46 -0.46
N ALA A 157 0.16 23.55 -1.57
CA ALA A 157 -0.98 24.46 -1.68
C ALA A 157 -2.05 24.20 -0.60
N MET A 158 -2.31 22.93 -0.24
CA MET A 158 -3.21 22.60 0.88
C MET A 158 -2.73 23.19 2.21
N LYS A 159 -1.41 23.11 2.50
CA LYS A 159 -0.83 23.67 3.73
C LYS A 159 -0.94 25.18 3.77
N GLU A 160 -0.76 25.85 2.64
CA GLU A 160 -0.90 27.30 2.53
C GLU A 160 -2.34 27.76 2.72
N VAL A 161 -3.29 27.11 2.03
CA VAL A 161 -4.72 27.39 2.18
C VAL A 161 -5.21 27.15 3.61
N ALA A 162 -4.69 26.12 4.30
CA ALA A 162 -5.04 25.87 5.69
C ALA A 162 -4.59 26.97 6.66
N LYS A 163 -3.61 27.80 6.28
CA LYS A 163 -3.14 28.95 7.06
C LYS A 163 -3.88 30.26 6.75
N MET A 164 -4.64 30.30 5.65
CA MET A 164 -5.37 31.49 5.23
C MET A 164 -6.56 31.77 6.16
N LYS A 165 -6.83 33.05 6.42
CA LYS A 165 -8.03 33.49 7.16
C LYS A 165 -9.29 33.26 6.31
N GLY A 166 -10.39 32.85 6.94
CA GLY A 166 -11.68 32.60 6.28
C GLY A 166 -12.05 31.12 6.15
N ASP A 167 -13.28 30.83 5.73
CA ASP A 167 -13.73 29.45 5.50
C ASP A 167 -13.22 28.93 4.14
N ASN A 168 -12.15 28.13 4.21
CA ASN A 168 -11.53 27.49 3.05
C ASN A 168 -11.89 25.99 2.92
N THR A 169 -12.91 25.52 3.64
CA THR A 169 -13.26 24.08 3.73
C THR A 169 -13.53 23.46 2.36
N SER A 170 -14.26 24.16 1.48
CA SER A 170 -14.57 23.68 0.12
C SER A 170 -13.30 23.52 -0.73
N LEU A 171 -12.39 24.50 -0.68
CA LEU A 171 -11.14 24.47 -1.42
C LEU A 171 -10.21 23.36 -0.91
N LEU A 172 -10.06 23.22 0.41
CA LEU A 172 -9.29 22.14 1.03
C LEU A 172 -9.84 20.77 0.63
N ARG A 173 -11.16 20.59 0.59
CA ARG A 173 -11.79 19.35 0.13
C ARG A 173 -11.46 19.04 -1.32
N ARG A 174 -11.48 20.03 -2.22
CA ARG A 174 -11.11 19.86 -3.64
C ARG A 174 -9.65 19.51 -3.81
N LEU A 175 -8.74 20.20 -3.11
CA LEU A 175 -7.31 19.92 -3.16
C LEU A 175 -6.99 18.53 -2.60
N ASN A 176 -7.65 18.13 -1.51
CA ASN A 176 -7.50 16.80 -0.95
C ASN A 176 -7.96 15.71 -1.93
N ALA A 177 -9.10 15.92 -2.60
CA ALA A 177 -9.55 15.01 -3.66
C ALA A 177 -8.53 14.91 -4.82
N ARG A 178 -7.89 16.04 -5.19
CA ARG A 178 -6.86 16.07 -6.23
C ARG A 178 -5.60 15.31 -5.83
N GLN A 179 -5.08 15.48 -4.61
CA GLN A 179 -3.90 14.73 -4.16
C GLN A 179 -4.20 13.22 -4.05
N PHE A 180 -5.41 12.84 -3.66
CA PHE A 180 -5.83 11.44 -3.66
C PHE A 180 -5.93 10.87 -5.07
N ALA A 181 -6.46 11.62 -6.03
CA ALA A 181 -6.51 11.21 -7.43
C ALA A 181 -5.10 10.97 -7.99
N LEU A 182 -4.15 11.87 -7.71
CA LEU A 182 -2.74 11.70 -8.10
C LEU A 182 -2.09 10.48 -7.44
N LYS A 183 -2.32 10.27 -6.13
CA LYS A 183 -1.88 9.06 -5.41
C LYS A 183 -2.45 7.80 -6.07
N MET A 184 -3.74 7.80 -6.40
CA MET A 184 -4.37 6.67 -7.07
C MET A 184 -3.73 6.40 -8.42
N ILE A 185 -3.49 7.42 -9.25
CA ILE A 185 -2.83 7.27 -10.55
C ILE A 185 -1.45 6.63 -10.37
N ALA A 186 -0.62 7.14 -9.46
CA ALA A 186 0.70 6.59 -9.19
C ALA A 186 0.65 5.11 -8.79
N ASN A 187 -0.29 4.72 -7.92
CA ASN A 187 -0.45 3.34 -7.48
C ASN A 187 -0.95 2.42 -8.61
N VAL A 188 -1.86 2.88 -9.47
CA VAL A 188 -2.36 2.06 -10.58
C VAL A 188 -1.34 1.96 -11.73
N THR A 189 -0.36 2.87 -11.83
CA THR A 189 0.74 2.74 -12.79
C THR A 189 1.58 1.50 -12.52
N TYR A 190 1.88 1.19 -11.25
CA TYR A 190 2.45 -0.12 -10.89
C TYR A 190 1.49 -1.26 -11.24
N GLY A 191 0.21 -1.15 -10.88
CA GLY A 191 -0.79 -2.18 -11.20
C GLY A 191 -0.99 -2.43 -12.71
N TYR A 192 -0.54 -1.51 -13.57
CA TYR A 192 -0.54 -1.68 -15.02
C TYR A 192 0.52 -2.70 -15.47
N THR A 193 1.68 -2.75 -14.81
CA THR A 193 2.76 -3.71 -15.12
C THR A 193 2.40 -5.12 -14.67
N THR A 194 1.59 -5.28 -13.63
CA THR A 194 1.25 -6.57 -13.00
C THR A 194 -0.03 -7.22 -13.53
N ALA A 195 -0.69 -6.63 -14.52
CA ALA A 195 -2.05 -7.01 -14.92
C ALA A 195 -2.12 -8.35 -15.70
N SER A 196 -1.92 -9.47 -15.03
CA SER A 196 -1.77 -10.79 -15.67
C SER A 196 -3.06 -11.42 -16.22
N PHE A 197 -4.24 -10.90 -15.88
CA PHE A 197 -5.53 -11.43 -16.34
C PHE A 197 -6.14 -10.61 -17.48
N SER A 198 -6.23 -9.29 -17.28
CA SER A 198 -6.88 -8.36 -18.21
C SER A 198 -5.96 -7.22 -18.63
N GLY A 199 -4.65 -7.41 -18.55
CA GLY A 199 -3.63 -6.44 -18.96
C GLY A 199 -3.59 -6.23 -20.47
N ARG A 200 -3.09 -5.07 -20.87
CA ARG A 200 -2.80 -4.75 -22.28
C ARG A 200 -1.31 -4.74 -22.60
N MET A 201 -0.46 -4.44 -21.62
CA MET A 201 0.99 -4.51 -21.72
C MET A 201 1.62 -4.91 -20.36
N PRO A 202 1.28 -6.10 -19.82
CA PRO A 202 1.86 -6.55 -18.56
C PRO A 202 3.31 -7.02 -18.76
N CYS A 203 4.10 -6.96 -17.69
CA CYS A 203 5.45 -7.47 -17.63
C CYS A 203 5.76 -7.96 -16.21
N ALA A 204 5.65 -9.27 -16.01
CA ALA A 204 5.86 -9.92 -14.71
C ALA A 204 7.25 -9.65 -14.11
N GLY A 205 8.32 -9.75 -14.90
CA GLY A 205 9.69 -9.48 -14.41
C GLY A 205 9.85 -8.06 -13.87
N LEU A 206 9.31 -7.05 -14.57
CA LEU A 206 9.30 -5.67 -14.09
C LEU A 206 8.48 -5.50 -12.80
N ALA A 207 7.29 -6.12 -12.74
CA ALA A 207 6.44 -6.11 -11.56
C ALA A 207 7.16 -6.71 -10.34
N ASP A 208 7.79 -7.87 -10.53
CA ASP A 208 8.52 -8.60 -9.50
C ASP A 208 9.71 -7.78 -8.99
N THR A 209 10.48 -7.14 -9.88
CA THR A 209 11.61 -6.29 -9.47
C THR A 209 11.12 -5.14 -8.57
N ILE A 210 10.01 -4.48 -8.92
CA ILE A 210 9.47 -3.37 -8.11
C ILE A 210 9.09 -3.85 -6.71
N VAL A 211 8.39 -4.98 -6.61
CA VAL A 211 7.96 -5.55 -5.32
C VAL A 211 9.17 -6.02 -4.52
N GLN A 212 10.15 -6.66 -5.16
CA GLN A 212 11.35 -7.16 -4.50
C GLN A 212 12.21 -6.01 -3.94
N CYS A 213 12.50 -4.96 -4.73
CA CYS A 213 13.24 -3.79 -4.23
C CYS A 213 12.52 -3.13 -3.04
N SER A 214 11.19 -3.10 -3.07
CA SER A 214 10.38 -2.56 -1.97
C SER A 214 10.48 -3.40 -0.71
N ARG A 215 10.47 -4.73 -0.85
CA ARG A 215 10.67 -5.67 0.24
C ARG A 215 12.08 -5.54 0.84
N ASP A 216 13.11 -5.52 -0.01
CA ASP A 216 14.50 -5.39 0.39
C ASP A 216 14.72 -4.08 1.17
N ALA A 217 14.08 -2.98 0.75
CA ALA A 217 14.13 -1.70 1.46
C ALA A 217 13.46 -1.76 2.83
N LEU A 218 12.32 -2.44 2.96
CA LEU A 218 11.62 -2.60 4.24
C LEU A 218 12.44 -3.47 5.21
N GLU A 219 13.00 -4.57 4.73
CA GLU A 219 13.88 -5.46 5.52
C GLU A 219 15.15 -4.73 5.95
N LYS A 220 15.85 -4.05 5.03
CA LYS A 220 17.03 -3.22 5.35
C LYS A 220 16.71 -2.16 6.40
N SER A 221 15.57 -1.49 6.27
CA SER A 221 15.13 -0.47 7.24
C SER A 221 14.86 -1.08 8.62
N ALA A 222 14.20 -2.23 8.69
CA ALA A 222 13.94 -2.92 9.95
C ALA A 222 15.24 -3.36 10.65
N HIS A 223 16.21 -3.87 9.88
CA HIS A 223 17.54 -4.23 10.38
C HIS A 223 18.29 -3.00 10.91
N LEU A 224 18.33 -1.91 10.15
CA LEU A 224 19.00 -0.68 10.55
C LEU A 224 18.42 -0.12 11.85
N VAL A 225 17.09 -0.15 12.00
CA VAL A 225 16.40 0.30 13.21
C VAL A 225 16.83 -0.53 14.43
N ALA A 226 16.85 -1.86 14.28
CA ALA A 226 17.24 -2.76 15.37
C ALA A 226 18.71 -2.59 15.78
N GLU A 227 19.59 -2.27 14.82
CA GLU A 227 21.03 -2.11 15.07
C GLU A 227 21.36 -0.73 15.67
N LYS A 228 21.03 0.36 14.97
CA LYS A 228 21.45 1.72 15.36
C LYS A 228 20.73 2.22 16.62
N TRP A 229 19.48 1.81 16.86
CA TRP A 229 18.68 2.23 18.02
C TRP A 229 18.58 1.16 19.12
N ALA A 230 19.55 0.23 19.17
CA ALA A 230 19.65 -0.75 20.25
C ALA A 230 19.80 -0.09 21.64
N HIS A 231 20.44 1.08 21.71
CA HIS A 231 20.67 1.84 22.95
C HIS A 231 19.37 2.35 23.61
N VAL A 232 18.30 2.55 22.83
CA VAL A 232 16.93 2.85 23.34
C VAL A 232 16.02 1.62 23.34
N ASN A 233 16.57 0.42 23.11
CA ASN A 233 15.82 -0.83 23.00
C ASN A 233 14.66 -0.73 21.99
N ALA A 234 14.89 -0.07 20.86
CA ALA A 234 13.90 0.04 19.79
C ALA A 234 13.63 -1.34 19.18
N GLN A 235 12.34 -1.70 19.05
CA GLN A 235 11.95 -3.01 18.52
C GLN A 235 10.95 -2.86 17.38
N VAL A 236 11.27 -3.41 16.22
CA VAL A 236 10.29 -3.58 15.15
C VAL A 236 9.28 -4.65 15.59
N VAL A 237 8.02 -4.25 15.76
CA VAL A 237 6.93 -5.10 16.25
C VAL A 237 5.93 -5.51 15.16
N TYR A 238 5.91 -4.79 14.04
CA TYR A 238 5.09 -5.08 12.87
C TYR A 238 5.60 -4.33 11.65
N GLY A 239 5.25 -4.81 10.45
CA GLY A 239 5.52 -4.15 9.18
C GLY A 239 4.47 -4.56 8.16
N ASP A 240 3.90 -3.58 7.44
CA ASP A 240 2.82 -3.79 6.47
C ASP A 240 3.19 -3.15 5.14
N THR A 241 3.89 -3.88 4.28
CA THR A 241 4.24 -3.50 2.90
C THR A 241 5.16 -2.28 2.77
N ASP A 242 4.70 -1.11 3.19
CA ASP A 242 5.38 0.18 3.15
C ASP A 242 5.59 0.83 4.54
N SER A 243 4.96 0.28 5.58
CA SER A 243 5.07 0.82 6.94
C SER A 243 5.87 -0.07 7.90
N LEU A 244 6.59 0.54 8.86
CA LEU A 244 7.27 -0.09 9.99
C LEU A 244 6.71 0.42 11.32
N PHE A 245 6.52 -0.50 12.27
CA PHE A 245 6.04 -0.19 13.61
C PHE A 245 7.16 -0.45 14.61
N VAL A 246 7.64 0.61 15.24
CA VAL A 246 8.79 0.58 16.14
C VAL A 246 8.32 0.89 17.55
N LEU A 247 8.39 -0.11 18.42
CA LEU A 247 8.16 0.04 19.85
C LEU A 247 9.35 0.73 20.50
N LEU A 248 9.08 1.71 21.36
CA LEU A 248 10.08 2.40 22.18
C LEU A 248 9.74 2.21 23.67
N PRO A 249 10.22 1.12 24.30
CA PRO A 249 9.88 0.79 25.69
C PRO A 249 10.27 1.90 26.67
N GLY A 250 9.40 2.26 27.59
CA GLY A 250 9.67 3.27 28.62
C GLY A 250 9.83 4.71 28.11
N SER A 251 9.67 4.95 26.81
CA SER A 251 9.74 6.29 26.24
C SER A 251 8.44 7.05 26.47
N THR A 252 8.54 8.36 26.64
CA THR A 252 7.37 9.25 26.60
C THR A 252 6.91 9.46 25.15
N ARG A 253 5.67 9.90 24.96
CA ARG A 253 5.14 10.24 23.62
C ARG A 253 6.00 11.30 22.93
N ASP A 254 6.49 12.29 23.67
CA ASP A 254 7.33 13.36 23.10
C ASP A 254 8.68 12.82 22.61
N GLN A 255 9.36 12.03 23.44
CA GLN A 255 10.59 11.33 23.04
C GLN A 255 10.35 10.41 21.84
N ALA A 256 9.22 9.71 21.79
CA ALA A 256 8.87 8.84 20.66
C ALA A 256 8.73 9.61 19.34
N HIS A 257 8.23 10.85 19.37
CA HIS A 257 8.23 11.70 18.18
C HIS A 257 9.63 12.14 17.75
N VAL A 258 10.50 12.49 18.71
CA VAL A 258 11.88 12.88 18.41
C VAL A 258 12.65 11.70 17.80
N ILE A 259 12.64 10.54 18.48
CA ILE A 259 13.31 9.33 18.02
C ILE A 259 12.71 8.85 16.69
N GLY A 260 11.38 8.90 16.54
CA GLY A 260 10.72 8.53 15.29
C GLY A 260 11.14 9.38 14.09
N GLN A 261 11.29 10.69 14.30
CA GLN A 261 11.78 11.59 13.27
C GLN A 261 13.26 11.33 12.93
N GLU A 262 14.09 11.10 13.95
CA GLU A 262 15.50 10.74 13.78
C GLU A 262 15.66 9.45 12.97
N ILE A 263 14.88 8.40 13.29
CA ILE A 263 14.86 7.15 12.53
C ILE A 263 14.47 7.43 11.08
N ALA A 264 13.39 8.19 10.85
CA ALA A 264 12.92 8.49 9.50
C ALA A 264 14.01 9.19 8.66
N ASP A 265 14.71 10.16 9.24
CA ASP A 265 15.73 10.93 8.54
C ASP A 265 17.00 10.11 8.28
N GLN A 266 17.51 9.37 9.27
CA GLN A 266 18.71 8.53 9.11
C GLN A 266 18.47 7.34 8.18
N VAL A 267 17.34 6.64 8.30
CA VAL A 267 17.00 5.53 7.40
C VAL A 267 16.84 6.04 5.97
N SER A 268 16.26 7.23 5.76
CA SER A 268 16.11 7.81 4.43
C SER A 268 17.45 8.10 3.74
N GLN A 269 18.52 8.36 4.48
CA GLN A 269 19.86 8.59 3.92
C GLN A 269 20.51 7.32 3.34
N GLU A 270 20.03 6.14 3.72
CA GLU A 270 20.53 4.84 3.25
C GLU A 270 19.96 4.43 1.88
N PHE A 271 19.08 5.24 1.29
CA PHE A 271 18.41 4.97 0.03
C PHE A 271 18.60 6.11 -0.99
N PRO A 272 18.69 5.80 -2.28
CA PRO A 272 18.74 6.82 -3.32
C PRO A 272 17.41 7.60 -3.41
N ALA A 273 17.50 8.87 -3.80
CA ALA A 273 16.32 9.68 -4.06
C ALA A 273 15.46 9.06 -5.18
N PRO A 274 14.11 9.09 -5.09
CA PRO A 274 13.28 9.79 -4.11
C PRO A 274 12.77 8.89 -2.96
N ILE A 275 13.41 7.75 -2.68
CA ILE A 275 12.96 6.84 -1.61
C ILE A 275 13.13 7.55 -0.27
N LYS A 276 12.02 7.79 0.42
CA LYS A 276 12.01 8.49 1.71
C LYS A 276 11.06 7.82 2.68
N LEU A 277 11.58 7.50 3.86
CA LEU A 277 10.79 7.08 5.01
C LEU A 277 10.30 8.32 5.76
N GLN A 278 9.05 8.29 6.22
CA GLN A 278 8.49 9.38 7.03
C GLN A 278 7.89 8.88 8.31
N MET A 279 8.05 9.68 9.36
CA MET A 279 7.25 9.52 10.55
C MET A 279 5.80 9.97 10.26
N GLU A 280 4.85 9.04 10.36
CA GLU A 280 3.43 9.36 10.14
C GLU A 280 2.76 9.74 11.46
N LYS A 281 3.01 8.96 12.52
CA LYS A 281 2.30 9.06 13.80
C LYS A 281 2.95 8.24 14.91
N VAL A 282 2.48 8.46 16.13
CA VAL A 282 2.73 7.62 17.30
C VAL A 282 1.42 7.03 17.79
N TYR A 283 1.41 5.72 18.05
CA TYR A 283 0.36 5.06 18.79
C TYR A 283 0.70 4.99 20.29
N HIS A 284 -0.21 5.45 21.15
CA HIS A 284 -0.03 5.37 22.61
C HIS A 284 -1.38 5.49 23.36
N PRO A 285 -1.97 4.40 23.89
CA PRO A 285 -1.60 2.99 23.71
C PRO A 285 -2.13 2.41 22.38
N CYS A 286 -1.73 1.19 22.04
CA CYS A 286 -2.33 0.42 20.93
C CYS A 286 -2.37 -1.08 21.17
N MET A 287 -3.07 -1.79 20.28
CA MET A 287 -3.15 -3.24 20.23
C MET A 287 -2.93 -3.71 18.79
N LEU A 288 -1.97 -4.61 18.62
CA LEU A 288 -1.73 -5.32 17.37
C LEU A 288 -2.34 -6.71 17.50
N LEU A 289 -3.28 -7.06 16.62
CA LEU A 289 -4.01 -8.33 16.71
C LEU A 289 -3.48 -9.38 15.73
N THR A 290 -3.50 -9.05 14.44
CA THR A 290 -3.05 -9.90 13.33
C THR A 290 -2.69 -8.99 12.15
N LYS A 291 -2.13 -9.55 11.08
CA LYS A 291 -1.83 -8.80 9.85
C LYS A 291 -3.04 -7.96 9.42
N LYS A 292 -2.81 -6.66 9.20
CA LYS A 292 -3.83 -5.67 8.79
C LYS A 292 -4.98 -5.47 9.79
N ARG A 293 -4.83 -5.94 11.04
CA ARG A 293 -5.82 -5.76 12.11
C ARG A 293 -5.15 -5.20 13.37
N TYR A 294 -5.32 -3.91 13.60
CA TYR A 294 -4.75 -3.19 14.73
C TYR A 294 -5.57 -1.95 15.08
N VAL A 295 -5.42 -1.48 16.32
CA VAL A 295 -6.17 -0.32 16.83
C VAL A 295 -5.36 0.42 17.87
N GLY A 296 -5.43 1.75 17.90
CA GLY A 296 -4.70 2.55 18.86
C GLY A 296 -5.19 3.99 18.94
N TYR A 297 -4.70 4.68 19.98
CA TYR A 297 -4.78 6.12 20.05
C TYR A 297 -3.60 6.74 19.30
N MET A 298 -3.94 7.42 18.21
CA MET A 298 -3.03 8.01 17.25
C MET A 298 -2.75 9.48 17.59
N TYR A 299 -1.47 9.83 17.54
CA TYR A 299 -0.95 11.19 17.64
C TYR A 299 -0.08 11.48 16.42
N GLU A 300 -0.52 12.40 15.57
CA GLU A 300 0.18 12.79 14.34
C GLU A 300 1.28 13.82 14.63
N THR A 301 1.06 14.70 15.62
CA THR A 301 2.00 15.76 15.98
C THR A 301 2.33 15.74 17.48
N ARG A 302 3.49 16.31 17.83
CA ARG A 302 3.96 16.44 19.21
C ARG A 302 2.98 17.21 20.10
N ASP A 303 2.43 18.29 19.55
CA ASP A 303 1.52 19.19 20.27
C ASP A 303 0.07 18.66 20.35
N GLN A 304 -0.22 17.51 19.74
CA GLN A 304 -1.56 16.93 19.76
C GLN A 304 -1.91 16.45 21.18
N VAL A 305 -2.88 17.12 21.81
CA VAL A 305 -3.35 16.79 23.15
C VAL A 305 -4.29 15.59 23.14
N SER A 306 -5.33 15.64 22.29
CA SER A 306 -6.38 14.61 22.23
C SER A 306 -6.06 13.55 21.18
N PRO A 307 -6.14 12.25 21.50
CA PRO A 307 -5.87 11.19 20.53
C PRO A 307 -6.98 11.07 19.49
N ILE A 308 -6.59 10.57 18.31
CA ILE A 308 -7.54 10.06 17.32
C ILE A 308 -7.65 8.55 17.49
N PHE A 309 -8.88 8.03 17.64
CA PHE A 309 -9.09 6.58 17.65
C PHE A 309 -8.95 6.05 16.22
N ASP A 310 -7.83 5.37 15.97
CA ASP A 310 -7.54 4.81 14.66
C ASP A 310 -7.60 3.28 14.73
N ALA A 311 -8.46 2.71 13.88
CA ALA A 311 -8.74 1.29 13.84
C ALA A 311 -8.61 0.80 12.40
N LYS A 312 -7.83 -0.27 12.19
CA LYS A 312 -7.61 -0.90 10.89
C LYS A 312 -8.08 -2.35 10.94
N GLY A 313 -8.93 -2.76 10.00
CA GLY A 313 -9.35 -4.15 9.78
C GLY A 313 -10.20 -4.81 10.89
N ILE A 314 -10.40 -4.16 12.03
CA ILE A 314 -11.27 -4.64 13.11
C ILE A 314 -12.73 -4.26 12.89
N GLU A 315 -13.63 -4.89 13.64
CA GLU A 315 -15.08 -4.80 13.51
C GLU A 315 -15.61 -3.37 13.67
N THR A 316 -14.84 -2.45 14.26
CA THR A 316 -15.26 -1.05 14.39
C THR A 316 -15.32 -0.29 13.07
N VAL A 317 -14.55 -0.73 12.06
CA VAL A 317 -14.50 -0.07 10.74
C VAL A 317 -15.06 -0.93 9.61
N ARG A 318 -15.27 -2.23 9.85
CA ARG A 318 -15.92 -3.11 8.89
C ARG A 318 -17.42 -2.80 8.79
N ARG A 319 -17.97 -2.99 7.59
CA ARG A 319 -19.39 -2.70 7.28
C ARG A 319 -20.26 -3.95 7.24
N ASP A 320 -19.66 -5.13 7.36
CA ASP A 320 -20.33 -6.44 7.29
C ASP A 320 -20.90 -6.92 8.63
N THR A 321 -20.78 -6.10 9.68
CA THR A 321 -21.34 -6.35 11.02
C THR A 321 -22.41 -5.32 11.37
N CYS A 322 -23.17 -5.57 12.45
CA CYS A 322 -24.18 -4.66 12.93
C CYS A 322 -23.61 -3.50 13.77
N ASP A 323 -24.36 -2.39 13.84
CA ASP A 323 -23.91 -1.17 14.51
C ASP A 323 -23.71 -1.37 16.03
N GLY A 324 -24.47 -2.28 16.64
CA GLY A 324 -24.32 -2.66 18.05
C GLY A 324 -22.94 -3.21 18.36
N VAL A 325 -22.43 -4.14 17.54
CA VAL A 325 -21.07 -4.70 17.71
C VAL A 325 -20.02 -3.60 17.60
N ARG A 326 -20.10 -2.75 16.55
CA ARG A 326 -19.17 -1.64 16.35
C ARG A 326 -19.13 -0.70 17.54
N LYS A 327 -20.30 -0.22 17.99
CA LYS A 327 -20.40 0.77 19.07
C LYS A 327 -19.93 0.21 20.41
N ILE A 328 -20.32 -1.03 20.74
CA ILE A 328 -19.92 -1.68 21.99
C ILE A 328 -18.42 -1.93 22.00
N LEU A 329 -17.86 -2.47 20.92
CA LEU A 329 -16.41 -2.73 20.81
C LEU A 329 -15.59 -1.44 20.89
N GLU A 330 -15.98 -0.40 20.13
CA GLU A 330 -15.28 0.88 20.16
C GLU A 330 -15.29 1.49 21.56
N ARG A 331 -16.44 1.49 22.25
CA ARG A 331 -16.54 2.03 23.61
C ARG A 331 -15.73 1.21 24.62
N ALA A 332 -15.69 -0.12 24.47
CA ALA A 332 -14.87 -1.00 25.29
C ALA A 332 -13.37 -0.69 25.11
N LEU A 333 -12.90 -0.56 23.87
CA LEU A 333 -11.51 -0.23 23.54
C LEU A 333 -11.12 1.17 24.03
N ARG A 334 -11.98 2.18 23.81
CA ARG A 334 -11.76 3.53 24.34
C ARG A 334 -11.68 3.53 25.87
N THR A 335 -12.52 2.74 26.53
CA THR A 335 -12.46 2.58 28.00
C THR A 335 -11.12 1.99 28.40
N LEU A 336 -10.68 0.91 27.76
CA LEU A 336 -9.40 0.27 28.00
C LEU A 336 -8.23 1.26 27.83
N PHE A 337 -8.20 2.00 26.73
CA PHE A 337 -7.11 2.93 26.42
C PHE A 337 -7.08 4.15 27.35
N LEU A 338 -8.23 4.58 27.89
CA LEU A 338 -8.29 5.72 28.81
C LEU A 338 -7.95 5.33 30.25
N THR A 339 -8.34 4.14 30.69
CA THR A 339 -8.26 3.77 32.12
C THR A 339 -7.22 2.69 32.41
N ASN A 340 -6.74 1.99 31.39
CA ASN A 340 -5.89 0.81 31.51
C ASN A 340 -6.45 -0.25 32.50
N ASP A 341 -7.78 -0.33 32.62
CA ASP A 341 -8.48 -1.11 33.65
C ASP A 341 -9.50 -2.04 32.99
N ILE A 342 -9.14 -3.32 32.93
CA ILE A 342 -9.97 -4.37 32.33
C ILE A 342 -11.27 -4.61 33.12
N SER A 343 -11.30 -4.29 34.42
CA SER A 343 -12.49 -4.46 35.25
C SER A 343 -13.59 -3.48 34.85
N ARG A 344 -13.23 -2.26 34.44
CA ARG A 344 -14.17 -1.28 33.89
C ARG A 344 -14.73 -1.73 32.55
N VAL A 345 -13.87 -2.29 31.69
CA VAL A 345 -14.30 -2.86 30.40
C VAL A 345 -15.28 -3.99 30.63
N ARG A 346 -14.97 -4.93 31.52
CA ARG A 346 -15.85 -6.05 31.90
C ARG A 346 -17.22 -5.54 32.37
N LYS A 347 -17.25 -4.63 33.35
CA LYS A 347 -18.50 -4.05 33.88
C LYS A 347 -19.33 -3.37 32.77
N TYR A 348 -18.69 -2.69 31.83
CA TYR A 348 -19.36 -2.06 30.70
C TYR A 348 -19.98 -3.11 29.76
N VAL A 349 -19.22 -4.13 29.37
CA VAL A 349 -19.67 -5.19 28.45
C VAL A 349 -20.81 -6.00 29.07
N GLU A 350 -20.68 -6.44 30.32
CA GLU A 350 -21.74 -7.16 31.06
C GLU A 350 -23.04 -6.33 31.12
N ARG A 351 -22.93 -5.00 31.30
CA ARG A 351 -24.10 -4.10 31.27
C ARG A 351 -24.75 -4.09 29.89
N GLN A 352 -23.97 -4.07 28.81
CA GLN A 352 -24.55 -4.12 27.45
C GLN A 352 -25.25 -5.46 27.21
N TRP A 353 -24.67 -6.59 27.63
CA TRP A 353 -25.33 -7.90 27.53
C TRP A 353 -26.66 -7.94 28.27
N LYS A 354 -26.72 -7.43 29.51
CA LYS A 354 -27.98 -7.34 30.27
C LYS A 354 -29.04 -6.49 29.55
N ARG A 355 -28.63 -5.41 28.88
CA ARG A 355 -29.54 -4.58 28.08
C ARG A 355 -30.04 -5.29 26.83
N ILE A 356 -29.20 -6.09 26.18
CA ILE A 356 -29.58 -6.89 25.01
C ILE A 356 -30.61 -7.94 25.42
N ILE A 357 -30.33 -8.71 26.48
CA ILE A 357 -31.21 -9.77 26.99
C ILE A 357 -32.56 -9.20 27.46
N ALA A 358 -32.53 -8.01 28.08
CA ALA A 358 -33.75 -7.32 28.51
C ALA A 358 -34.44 -6.50 27.40
N GLU A 359 -34.04 -6.67 26.12
CA GLU A 359 -34.62 -5.98 24.95
C GLU A 359 -34.61 -4.44 25.04
N LYS A 360 -33.63 -3.86 25.74
CA LYS A 360 -33.46 -2.41 25.95
C LYS A 360 -32.56 -1.73 24.91
N ILE A 361 -32.27 -2.40 23.80
CA ILE A 361 -31.48 -1.87 22.68
C ILE A 361 -32.34 -1.94 21.41
N SER A 362 -32.39 -0.83 20.66
CA SER A 362 -33.15 -0.75 19.42
C SER A 362 -32.73 -1.83 18.42
N LEU A 363 -33.72 -2.45 17.75
CA LEU A 363 -33.50 -3.39 16.66
C LEU A 363 -32.65 -2.80 15.52
N SER A 364 -32.68 -1.48 15.35
CA SER A 364 -31.85 -0.79 14.35
C SER A 364 -30.35 -1.00 14.55
N GLU A 365 -29.91 -1.28 15.78
CA GLU A 365 -28.51 -1.58 16.11
C GLU A 365 -28.07 -2.96 15.61
N PHE A 366 -29.02 -3.84 15.30
CA PHE A 366 -28.78 -5.22 14.87
C PHE A 366 -28.97 -5.42 13.36
N ILE A 367 -29.09 -4.34 12.58
CA ILE A 367 -29.23 -4.41 11.12
C ILE A 367 -27.86 -4.69 10.48
N PHE A 368 -27.81 -5.76 9.70
CA PHE A 368 -26.68 -6.08 8.82
C PHE A 368 -26.85 -5.43 7.45
N ARG A 369 -25.75 -4.94 6.88
CA ARG A 369 -25.73 -4.32 5.54
C ARG A 369 -24.64 -4.99 4.71
N GLN A 370 -25.04 -5.78 3.72
CA GLN A 370 -24.11 -6.53 2.87
C GLN A 370 -24.42 -6.28 1.40
N GLU A 371 -23.37 -6.20 0.58
CA GLU A 371 -23.49 -6.07 -0.87
C GLU A 371 -24.02 -7.38 -1.47
N VAL A 372 -25.04 -7.28 -2.32
CA VAL A 372 -25.65 -8.43 -2.99
C VAL A 372 -25.27 -8.43 -4.47
N ARG A 373 -24.64 -9.51 -4.93
CA ARG A 373 -24.16 -9.69 -6.31
C ARG A 373 -24.90 -10.82 -7.00
N LEU A 374 -26.20 -10.63 -7.24
CA LEU A 374 -27.03 -11.63 -7.92
C LEU A 374 -26.41 -11.99 -9.29
N GLY A 375 -26.43 -13.27 -9.64
CA GLY A 375 -25.80 -13.81 -10.86
C GLY A 375 -24.31 -14.17 -10.73
N ALA A 376 -23.60 -13.68 -9.70
CA ALA A 376 -22.20 -14.04 -9.46
C ALA A 376 -22.04 -15.19 -8.44
N TYR A 377 -23.10 -15.57 -7.73
CA TYR A 377 -23.07 -16.64 -6.73
C TYR A 377 -23.11 -18.02 -7.39
N LYS A 378 -22.39 -18.98 -6.80
CA LYS A 378 -22.44 -20.38 -7.22
C LYS A 378 -23.84 -20.96 -6.99
N PRO A 379 -24.34 -21.84 -7.87
CA PRO A 379 -25.60 -22.54 -7.64
C PRO A 379 -25.59 -23.28 -6.30
N GLY A 380 -26.70 -23.21 -5.55
CA GLY A 380 -26.88 -23.95 -4.30
C GLY A 380 -26.36 -23.27 -3.02
N HIS A 381 -25.63 -22.15 -3.11
CA HIS A 381 -25.17 -21.41 -1.93
C HIS A 381 -25.37 -19.91 -2.08
N LEU A 382 -26.44 -19.39 -1.46
CA LEU A 382 -26.73 -17.96 -1.40
C LEU A 382 -26.40 -17.41 0.00
N PRO A 383 -25.69 -16.27 0.09
CA PRO A 383 -25.49 -15.60 1.37
C PRO A 383 -26.83 -15.08 1.92
N PRO A 384 -26.96 -14.87 3.25
CA PRO A 384 -28.22 -14.45 3.87
C PRO A 384 -28.85 -13.21 3.22
N ALA A 385 -28.05 -12.19 2.90
CA ALA A 385 -28.53 -10.98 2.22
C ALA A 385 -29.11 -11.27 0.83
N ALA A 386 -28.53 -12.22 0.08
CA ALA A 386 -29.04 -12.64 -1.22
C ALA A 386 -30.33 -13.46 -1.10
N ILE A 387 -30.47 -14.27 -0.04
CA ILE A 387 -31.72 -15.00 0.24
C ILE A 387 -32.85 -14.00 0.51
N VAL A 388 -32.60 -13.00 1.35
CA VAL A 388 -33.58 -11.94 1.65
C VAL A 388 -33.94 -11.17 0.38
N ALA A 389 -32.96 -10.76 -0.43
CA ALA A 389 -33.20 -10.09 -1.70
C ALA A 389 -34.02 -10.95 -2.68
N THR A 390 -33.71 -12.25 -2.78
CA THR A 390 -34.44 -13.18 -3.65
C THR A 390 -35.90 -13.33 -3.20
N ARG A 391 -36.15 -13.44 -1.89
CA ARG A 391 -37.52 -13.46 -1.35
C ARG A 391 -38.27 -12.16 -1.60
N ALA A 392 -37.60 -11.02 -1.45
CA ALA A 392 -38.18 -9.71 -1.77
C ALA A 392 -38.56 -9.62 -3.26
N MET A 393 -37.72 -10.13 -4.16
CA MET A 393 -37.99 -10.20 -5.60
C MET A 393 -39.14 -11.14 -5.96
N GLN A 394 -39.36 -12.21 -5.20
CA GLN A 394 -40.51 -13.10 -5.38
C GLN A 394 -41.83 -12.41 -5.01
N ALA A 395 -41.80 -11.56 -3.98
CA ALA A 395 -42.97 -10.77 -3.57
C ALA A 395 -43.21 -9.55 -4.48
N ASP A 396 -42.15 -8.88 -4.90
CA ASP A 396 -42.17 -7.76 -5.85
C ASP A 396 -41.00 -7.88 -6.83
N PRO A 397 -41.25 -8.23 -8.10
CA PRO A 397 -40.20 -8.32 -9.13
C PRO A 397 -39.39 -7.04 -9.35
N ARG A 398 -39.88 -5.87 -8.89
CA ARG A 398 -39.15 -4.59 -8.97
C ARG A 398 -38.19 -4.37 -7.80
N ALA A 399 -38.26 -5.17 -6.74
CA ALA A 399 -37.40 -5.08 -5.55
C ALA A 399 -35.98 -5.63 -5.78
N VAL A 400 -35.50 -5.67 -7.03
CA VAL A 400 -34.16 -6.14 -7.37
C VAL A 400 -33.12 -5.18 -6.77
N PRO A 401 -32.15 -5.68 -5.98
CA PRO A 401 -31.05 -4.86 -5.49
C PRO A 401 -30.21 -4.33 -6.65
N LYS A 402 -29.84 -3.05 -6.57
CA LYS A 402 -29.03 -2.36 -7.59
C LYS A 402 -27.55 -2.43 -7.30
#